data_AF-R7U9G2-F1
#
_entry.id   AF-R7U9G2-F1
#
_cell.length_a   1.000
_cell.length_b   1.000
_cell.length_c   1.000
_cell.angle_alpha   90.00
_cell.angle_beta   90.00
_cell.angle_gamma   90.00
#
_symmetry.space_group_name_H-M   'P 1'
#
loop_
_entity.id
_entity.type
_entity.pdbx_description
1 polymer ?
#
loop_
_entity_poly.entity_id
_entity_poly.type
_entity_poly.pdbx_seq_one_letter_code
_entity_poly.pdbx_strand_id
1 'polypeptide(L)'
;MKILALFLCVAGCVLAQEDRPEVIACGEDRPAEMTMNELTAGLLFNEGYENRTHGSYEPNMLCEWKITSEDGTPIEVTVFDMDVEYCTDCKCDGVHFWEGDQAGEDEDAVETLCGVDGERFDPFIIEGDTAYVRFYSDGDYEYRGFLARFGFELASTACTAERPDVLERPMGLLSTPDWPADYHSNANCQWLIRAPEDQRIRITFLSFELEDSCNFYDTVRVMDGGTLLSPMLGQWDGNGNVLPPMMESRGNETRIVFTSDSSIEYSGFLATWEFIDA
;
A
#
# COMPACT_ATOMS: atom_id res chain seq x y z
N MET A 1 35.28 20.27 -48.21
CA MET A 1 36.06 20.90 -47.12
C MET A 1 35.13 21.02 -45.93
N LYS A 2 35.37 20.22 -44.88
CA LYS A 2 34.64 20.19 -43.60
C LYS A 2 35.00 21.42 -42.77
N ILE A 3 34.01 22.01 -42.08
CA ILE A 3 34.10 22.68 -40.75
C ILE A 3 32.64 22.64 -40.24
N LEU A 4 32.14 21.72 -39.40
CA LEU A 4 32.43 21.36 -38.01
C LEU A 4 32.60 22.58 -37.08
N ALA A 5 31.48 23.12 -36.60
CA ALA A 5 31.44 23.97 -35.42
C ALA A 5 31.01 23.10 -34.22
N LEU A 6 31.97 22.92 -33.33
CA LEU A 6 31.93 22.22 -32.06
C LEU A 6 31.30 23.19 -31.04
N PHE A 7 30.18 22.81 -30.42
CA PHE A 7 29.80 23.35 -29.11
C PHE A 7 29.79 22.19 -28.13
N LEU A 8 30.80 22.20 -27.25
CA LEU A 8 30.82 21.39 -26.04
C LEU A 8 29.65 21.84 -25.15
N CYS A 9 28.73 20.93 -24.83
CA CYS A 9 28.05 20.97 -23.55
C CYS A 9 28.59 19.79 -22.74
N VAL A 10 29.36 20.13 -21.71
CA VAL A 10 29.87 19.21 -20.68
C VAL A 10 28.93 19.36 -19.48
N ALA A 11 28.67 18.23 -18.82
CA ALA A 11 27.89 18.03 -17.59
C ALA A 11 26.39 17.80 -17.80
N GLY A 12 25.95 16.65 -17.26
CA GLY A 12 24.66 16.02 -17.45
C GLY A 12 23.48 16.90 -17.09
N CYS A 13 22.58 17.06 -18.06
CA CYS A 13 21.19 17.38 -17.79
C CYS A 13 20.55 16.08 -17.29
N VAL A 14 20.45 15.92 -15.97
CA VAL A 14 19.61 14.91 -15.35
C VAL A 14 18.18 15.28 -15.75
N LEU A 15 17.59 14.49 -16.65
CA LEU A 15 16.16 14.53 -16.87
C LEU A 15 15.52 14.09 -15.54
N ALA A 16 14.63 14.92 -15.02
CA ALA A 16 13.84 14.65 -13.84
C ALA A 16 13.27 13.22 -13.94
N GLN A 17 13.58 12.42 -12.94
CA GLN A 17 13.21 11.03 -12.84
C GLN A 17 11.72 10.99 -12.50
N GLU A 18 10.95 10.29 -13.33
CA GLU A 18 9.49 10.23 -13.34
C GLU A 18 8.92 9.67 -12.03
N ASP A 19 7.91 10.37 -11.48
CA ASP A 19 7.07 9.99 -10.34
C ASP A 19 6.33 8.67 -10.63
N ARG A 20 7.01 7.54 -10.38
CA ARG A 20 6.43 6.20 -10.34
C ARG A 20 6.04 5.86 -8.90
N PRO A 21 4.99 5.04 -8.68
CA PRO A 21 4.71 4.52 -7.35
C PRO A 21 5.87 3.66 -6.89
N GLU A 22 6.48 4.10 -5.82
CA GLU A 22 7.58 3.43 -5.20
C GLU A 22 6.98 2.41 -4.21
N VAL A 23 6.61 1.22 -4.70
CA VAL A 23 6.75 0.01 -3.89
C VAL A 23 8.25 -0.18 -3.74
N ILE A 24 8.85 0.45 -2.74
CA ILE A 24 10.30 0.43 -2.61
C ILE A 24 10.69 -0.89 -1.96
N ALA A 25 10.84 -1.90 -2.81
CA ALA A 25 11.57 -3.09 -2.46
C ALA A 25 12.98 -2.68 -1.99
N CYS A 26 13.31 -3.14 -0.81
CA CYS A 26 14.61 -3.02 -0.16
C CYS A 26 15.77 -3.31 -1.14
N GLY A 27 16.74 -2.39 -1.24
CA GLY A 27 17.92 -2.53 -2.09
C GLY A 27 19.21 -2.50 -1.26
N GLU A 28 20.16 -3.38 -1.57
CA GLU A 28 21.37 -3.69 -0.77
C GLU A 28 22.34 -2.52 -0.47
N ASP A 29 22.11 -1.29 -0.97
CA ASP A 29 23.12 -0.21 -0.91
C ASP A 29 22.62 1.20 -0.52
N ARG A 30 21.30 1.47 -0.39
CA ARG A 30 20.74 2.77 0.03
C ARG A 30 19.34 2.64 0.63
N PRO A 31 18.92 3.53 1.55
CA PRO A 31 17.53 3.61 1.92
C PRO A 31 16.69 4.02 0.72
N ALA A 32 15.55 3.38 0.62
CA ALA A 32 14.42 3.72 -0.21
C ALA A 32 13.89 5.14 0.13
N GLU A 33 13.63 6.03 -0.83
CA GLU A 33 13.17 7.40 -0.55
C GLU A 33 11.73 7.64 -1.01
N MET A 34 10.79 7.75 -0.07
CA MET A 34 9.40 8.10 -0.34
C MET A 34 9.14 9.56 0.03
N THR A 35 8.48 10.30 -0.87
CA THR A 35 8.05 11.68 -0.62
C THR A 35 6.52 11.74 -0.64
N MET A 36 5.96 12.37 0.39
CA MET A 36 4.54 12.42 0.73
C MET A 36 4.10 13.88 0.81
N ASN A 37 2.92 14.25 0.34
CA ASN A 37 2.25 15.51 0.64
C ASN A 37 0.86 15.28 1.28
N GLU A 38 0.15 16.37 1.61
CA GLU A 38 -1.22 16.40 2.13
C GLU A 38 -2.21 15.60 1.25
N LEU A 39 -1.83 15.30 0.00
CA LEU A 39 -2.63 14.57 -0.97
C LEU A 39 -2.15 13.15 -1.27
N THR A 40 -1.22 12.61 -0.51
CA THR A 40 -0.70 11.24 -0.72
C THR A 40 -0.68 10.47 0.60
N ALA A 41 -0.96 9.17 0.55
CA ALA A 41 -0.66 8.23 1.61
C ALA A 41 0.30 7.16 1.06
N GLY A 42 1.32 6.82 1.84
CA GLY A 42 2.38 5.91 1.44
C GLY A 42 2.19 4.58 2.15
N LEU A 43 2.40 3.47 1.45
CA LEU A 43 2.49 2.17 2.08
C LEU A 43 3.93 1.73 2.19
N LEU A 44 4.23 1.06 3.28
CA LEU A 44 5.51 0.42 3.53
C LEU A 44 5.25 -0.99 4.03
N PHE A 45 5.84 -1.96 3.34
CA PHE A 45 5.83 -3.37 3.71
C PHE A 45 7.16 -4.02 3.31
N ASN A 46 7.52 -5.12 3.97
CA ASN A 46 8.70 -5.91 3.62
C ASN A 46 8.52 -6.64 2.28
N GLU A 47 9.64 -6.99 1.64
CA GLU A 47 9.62 -7.90 0.49
C GLU A 47 8.94 -9.23 0.87
N GLY A 48 8.13 -9.76 -0.04
CA GLY A 48 7.38 -11.00 0.17
C GLY A 48 5.99 -10.83 0.80
N TYR A 49 5.67 -9.68 1.41
CA TYR A 49 4.39 -9.43 2.08
C TYR A 49 3.17 -9.71 1.18
N GLU A 50 3.25 -9.38 -0.11
CA GLU A 50 2.16 -9.56 -1.08
C GLU A 50 1.88 -11.04 -1.43
N ASN A 51 2.78 -11.97 -1.09
CA ASN A 51 2.71 -13.36 -1.53
C ASN A 51 2.19 -14.31 -0.43
N ARG A 52 0.87 -14.38 -0.24
CA ARG A 52 0.23 -15.21 0.82
C ARG A 52 0.50 -16.71 0.77
N THR A 53 0.94 -17.27 -0.36
CA THR A 53 1.08 -18.74 -0.49
C THR A 53 2.46 -19.26 -0.12
N HIS A 54 3.50 -18.42 -0.15
CA HIS A 54 4.91 -18.78 0.11
C HIS A 54 5.80 -17.60 0.54
N GLY A 55 5.26 -16.40 0.72
CA GLY A 55 6.04 -15.20 1.06
C GLY A 55 6.19 -15.06 2.55
N SER A 56 7.38 -15.39 3.05
CA SER A 56 7.91 -14.78 4.26
C SER A 56 8.89 -13.69 3.86
N TYR A 57 9.23 -12.78 4.78
CA TYR A 57 10.45 -12.02 4.62
C TYR A 57 11.68 -12.95 4.57
N GLU A 58 12.79 -12.50 4.00
CA GLU A 58 14.05 -13.26 4.01
C GLU A 58 14.78 -13.10 5.36
N PRO A 59 15.63 -14.06 5.76
CA PRO A 59 16.47 -13.91 6.94
C PRO A 59 17.62 -12.92 6.72
N ASN A 60 18.11 -12.32 7.80
CA ASN A 60 19.22 -11.36 7.83
C ASN A 60 18.99 -10.14 6.94
N MET A 61 17.73 -9.74 6.76
CA MET A 61 17.40 -8.56 5.98
C MET A 61 17.62 -7.29 6.79
N LEU A 62 17.98 -6.25 6.06
CA LEU A 62 18.04 -4.89 6.56
C LEU A 62 17.44 -3.99 5.49
N CYS A 63 16.26 -3.45 5.78
CA CYS A 63 15.53 -2.62 4.85
C CYS A 63 15.27 -1.28 5.46
N GLU A 64 15.60 -0.22 4.71
CA GLU A 64 15.61 1.13 5.22
C GLU A 64 14.83 2.03 4.27
N TRP A 65 13.99 2.88 4.84
CA TRP A 65 13.19 3.86 4.11
C TRP A 65 13.33 5.22 4.77
N LYS A 66 13.34 6.26 3.93
CA LYS A 66 13.22 7.65 4.33
C LYS A 66 11.93 8.21 3.75
N ILE A 67 11.11 8.78 4.61
CA ILE A 67 9.77 9.25 4.28
C ILE A 67 9.71 10.73 4.61
N THR A 68 9.42 11.58 3.63
CA THR A 68 9.43 13.04 3.81
C THR A 68 8.07 13.63 3.48
N SER A 69 7.53 14.49 4.36
CA SER A 69 6.34 15.32 4.10
C SER A 69 6.74 16.60 3.36
N GLU A 70 6.34 16.77 2.11
CA GLU A 70 6.60 17.97 1.28
C GLU A 70 6.02 19.24 1.89
N ASP A 71 4.88 19.12 2.58
CA ASP A 71 4.18 20.25 3.20
C ASP A 71 4.75 20.60 4.58
N GLY A 72 5.76 19.85 5.05
CA GLY A 72 6.41 20.06 6.34
C GLY A 72 5.53 19.70 7.54
N THR A 73 4.51 18.88 7.34
CA THR A 73 3.58 18.44 8.39
C THR A 73 4.10 17.21 9.13
N PRO A 74 3.71 17.02 10.41
CA PRO A 74 3.93 15.75 11.11
C PRO A 74 3.39 14.56 10.31
N ILE A 75 4.03 13.40 10.50
CA ILE A 75 3.69 12.17 9.78
C ILE A 75 2.90 11.24 10.71
N GLU A 76 1.63 11.02 10.39
CA GLU A 76 0.82 9.98 11.03
C GLU A 76 1.19 8.61 10.48
N VAL A 77 1.42 7.65 11.37
CA VAL A 77 1.74 6.27 11.06
C VAL A 77 0.64 5.35 11.57
N THR A 78 0.12 4.50 10.69
CA THR A 78 -0.82 3.43 11.04
C THR A 78 -0.22 2.09 10.66
N VAL A 79 -0.09 1.17 11.62
CA VAL A 79 0.32 -0.21 11.35
C VAL A 79 -0.91 -1.07 11.27
N PHE A 80 -1.10 -1.68 10.10
CA PHE A 80 -2.29 -2.46 9.77
C PHE A 80 -2.09 -3.96 9.96
N ASP A 81 -0.87 -4.43 9.78
CA ASP A 81 -0.53 -5.84 9.87
C ASP A 81 0.88 -5.99 10.44
N MET A 82 1.03 -7.01 11.28
CA MET A 82 2.29 -7.38 11.91
C MET A 82 2.27 -8.89 12.13
N ASP A 83 3.14 -9.59 11.42
CA ASP A 83 3.45 -10.99 11.58
C ASP A 83 4.96 -11.11 11.40
N VAL A 84 5.69 -10.69 12.43
CA VAL A 84 7.15 -10.57 12.52
C VAL A 84 7.59 -11.27 13.80
N GLU A 85 8.73 -11.96 13.78
CA GLU A 85 9.18 -12.76 14.93
C GLU A 85 9.08 -11.98 16.24
N TYR A 86 8.22 -12.47 17.13
CA TYR A 86 8.01 -11.82 18.42
C TYR A 86 9.07 -12.29 19.42
N CYS A 87 9.86 -11.33 19.92
CA CYS A 87 10.73 -11.55 21.07
C CYS A 87 10.85 -10.30 21.95
N THR A 88 11.51 -10.43 23.11
CA THR A 88 11.54 -9.37 24.13
C THR A 88 12.21 -8.10 23.58
N ASP A 89 11.48 -6.99 23.63
CA ASP A 89 11.87 -5.68 23.08
C ASP A 89 12.17 -5.72 21.56
N CYS A 90 11.58 -6.68 20.83
CA CYS A 90 11.80 -6.89 19.40
C CYS A 90 13.26 -7.12 18.97
N LYS A 91 14.12 -7.60 19.87
CA LYS A 91 15.57 -7.79 19.62
C LYS A 91 15.96 -8.78 18.51
N CYS A 92 15.00 -9.52 17.98
CA CYS A 92 15.20 -10.54 16.98
C CYS A 92 14.86 -9.90 15.63
N ASP A 93 13.56 -9.86 15.31
CA ASP A 93 13.05 -9.15 14.16
C ASP A 93 12.15 -7.98 14.58
N GLY A 94 12.09 -6.95 13.74
CA GLY A 94 11.24 -5.80 14.05
C GLY A 94 11.32 -4.66 13.06
N VAL A 95 10.54 -3.63 13.36
CA VAL A 95 10.48 -2.36 12.63
C VAL A 95 10.75 -1.22 13.59
N HIS A 96 11.79 -0.44 13.32
CA HIS A 96 12.06 0.81 14.00
C HIS A 96 11.52 2.00 13.20
N PHE A 97 10.99 2.98 13.92
CA PHE A 97 10.53 4.26 13.37
C PHE A 97 11.25 5.39 14.11
N TRP A 98 12.05 6.20 13.41
CA TRP A 98 12.71 7.37 13.96
C TRP A 98 12.19 8.66 13.34
N GLU A 99 12.26 9.74 14.10
CA GLU A 99 12.19 11.10 13.56
C GLU A 99 13.55 11.49 12.94
N GLY A 100 13.52 12.03 11.73
CA GLY A 100 14.71 12.52 11.02
C GLY A 100 15.03 11.73 9.75
N ASP A 101 16.21 12.02 9.18
CA ASP A 101 16.64 11.55 7.87
C ASP A 101 17.60 10.34 7.91
N GLN A 102 17.86 9.80 9.09
CA GLN A 102 18.78 8.69 9.32
C GLN A 102 18.35 7.86 10.53
N ALA A 103 18.82 6.61 10.59
CA ALA A 103 18.61 5.78 11.78
C ALA A 103 19.32 6.36 13.00
N GLY A 104 18.59 6.43 14.11
CA GLY A 104 19.14 6.73 15.44
C GLY A 104 19.65 5.47 16.14
N GLU A 105 19.93 5.60 17.44
CA GLU A 105 20.07 4.44 18.32
C GLU A 105 18.70 3.77 18.51
N ASP A 106 18.66 2.45 18.71
CA ASP A 106 17.39 1.70 18.79
C ASP A 106 16.50 2.20 19.95
N GLU A 107 17.11 2.67 21.04
CA GLU A 107 16.39 3.23 22.20
C GLU A 107 15.82 4.64 21.97
N ASP A 108 16.27 5.33 20.93
CA ASP A 108 15.79 6.64 20.51
C ASP A 108 14.67 6.54 19.45
N ALA A 109 14.30 5.33 19.03
CA ALA A 109 13.18 5.13 18.12
C ALA A 109 11.88 5.70 18.75
N VAL A 110 11.08 6.40 17.93
CA VAL A 110 9.73 6.85 18.30
C VAL A 110 8.89 5.63 18.65
N GLU A 111 8.97 4.59 17.82
CA GLU A 111 8.38 3.28 18.09
C GLU A 111 9.26 2.15 17.57
N THR A 112 9.18 0.99 18.24
CA THR A 112 9.78 -0.27 17.81
C THR A 112 8.75 -1.37 17.91
N LEU A 113 8.40 -1.99 16.78
CA LEU A 113 7.28 -2.92 16.69
C LEU A 113 7.70 -4.26 16.10
N CYS A 114 7.16 -5.32 16.69
CA CYS A 114 7.19 -6.72 16.26
C CYS A 114 5.94 -7.37 16.87
N GLY A 115 5.48 -8.50 16.35
CA GLY A 115 4.22 -9.08 16.81
C GLY A 115 3.65 -10.13 15.89
N VAL A 116 2.55 -10.72 16.31
CA VAL A 116 1.89 -11.82 15.59
C VAL A 116 0.66 -11.34 14.83
N ASP A 117 0.30 -12.06 13.77
CA ASP A 117 -0.87 -11.76 12.92
C ASP A 117 -2.12 -11.44 13.76
N GLY A 118 -2.77 -10.31 13.43
CA GLY A 118 -3.97 -9.82 14.11
C GLY A 118 -3.72 -8.97 15.37
N GLU A 119 -2.46 -8.71 15.74
CA GLU A 119 -2.14 -7.74 16.78
C GLU A 119 -2.51 -6.31 16.34
N ARG A 120 -3.09 -5.55 17.27
CA ARG A 120 -3.58 -4.19 17.00
C ARG A 120 -2.62 -3.16 17.59
N PHE A 121 -2.16 -2.26 16.74
CA PHE A 121 -1.34 -1.12 17.12
C PHE A 121 -2.16 0.16 17.09
N ASP A 122 -1.96 1.01 18.10
CA ASP A 122 -2.53 2.36 18.07
C ASP A 122 -1.75 3.23 17.07
N PRO A 123 -2.43 4.04 16.25
CA PRO A 123 -1.74 5.01 15.39
C PRO A 123 -0.89 5.96 16.23
N PHE A 124 0.28 6.32 15.69
CA PHE A 124 1.21 7.23 16.34
C PHE A 124 1.69 8.31 15.35
N ILE A 125 2.30 9.36 15.89
CA ILE A 125 2.73 10.53 15.13
C ILE A 125 4.24 10.69 15.28
N ILE A 126 4.92 10.90 14.17
CA ILE A 126 6.28 11.43 14.11
C ILE A 126 6.14 12.94 13.94
N GLU A 127 6.61 13.71 14.93
CA GLU A 127 6.36 15.16 15.02
C GLU A 127 7.09 15.96 13.92
N GLY A 128 8.25 15.46 13.50
CA GLY A 128 8.99 15.98 12.36
C GLY A 128 8.32 15.73 11.00
N ASP A 129 8.85 16.39 9.98
CA ASP A 129 8.44 16.23 8.58
C ASP A 129 9.18 15.09 7.86
N THR A 130 10.10 14.42 8.55
CA THR A 130 10.91 13.35 7.99
C THR A 130 10.92 12.19 8.97
N ALA A 131 10.66 10.99 8.47
CA ALA A 131 10.76 9.74 9.20
C ALA A 131 11.80 8.82 8.55
N TYR A 132 12.58 8.15 9.38
CA TYR A 132 13.44 7.04 8.96
C TYR A 132 12.87 5.75 9.50
N VAL A 133 12.71 4.74 8.65
CA VAL A 133 12.08 3.46 9.01
C VAL A 133 13.06 2.35 8.69
N ARG A 134 13.23 1.40 9.60
CA ARG A 134 14.08 0.22 9.36
C ARG A 134 13.33 -1.05 9.73
N PHE A 135 13.22 -1.96 8.78
CA PHE A 135 12.89 -3.35 9.07
C PHE A 135 14.18 -4.16 9.14
N TYR A 136 14.26 -5.06 10.12
CA TYR A 136 15.37 -5.99 10.27
C TYR A 136 14.85 -7.38 10.58
N SER A 137 15.57 -8.37 10.07
CA SER A 137 15.40 -9.77 10.46
C SER A 137 16.74 -10.39 10.85
N ASP A 138 16.70 -11.42 11.69
CA ASP A 138 17.82 -12.26 12.02
C ASP A 138 17.84 -13.56 11.18
N GLY A 139 18.59 -14.58 11.62
CA GLY A 139 18.76 -15.83 10.88
C GLY A 139 17.70 -16.90 11.17
N ASP A 140 16.73 -16.61 12.02
CA ASP A 140 15.75 -17.55 12.55
C ASP A 140 14.31 -17.00 12.37
N TYR A 141 13.34 -17.90 12.18
CA TYR A 141 11.88 -17.65 12.19
C TYR A 141 11.34 -16.49 11.32
N GLU A 142 11.10 -16.78 10.04
CA GLU A 142 10.49 -15.81 9.13
C GLU A 142 8.97 -15.96 9.00
N TYR A 143 8.29 -14.83 8.85
CA TYR A 143 6.83 -14.71 8.78
C TYR A 143 6.41 -13.75 7.66
N ARG A 144 5.11 -13.41 7.55
CA ARG A 144 4.60 -12.57 6.46
C ARG A 144 5.21 -11.16 6.46
N GLY A 145 5.50 -10.64 7.65
CA GLY A 145 6.11 -9.35 7.90
C GLY A 145 5.09 -8.28 8.30
N PHE A 146 5.23 -7.04 7.85
CA PHE A 146 4.43 -5.93 8.32
C PHE A 146 3.85 -5.08 7.20
N LEU A 147 2.78 -4.36 7.51
CA LEU A 147 2.19 -3.35 6.65
C LEU A 147 1.92 -2.08 7.44
N ALA A 148 2.59 -1.00 7.06
CA ALA A 148 2.40 0.32 7.63
C ALA A 148 1.98 1.32 6.56
N ARG A 149 1.20 2.32 6.99
CA ARG A 149 0.79 3.46 6.19
C ARG A 149 1.30 4.74 6.81
N PHE A 150 1.78 5.63 5.96
CA PHE A 150 2.27 6.96 6.30
C PHE A 150 1.40 8.03 5.66
N GLY A 151 1.11 9.09 6.41
CA GLY A 151 0.35 10.25 5.95
C GLY A 151 -1.13 10.24 6.35
N PHE A 152 -1.81 11.36 6.10
CA PHE A 152 -3.19 11.53 6.52
C PHE A 152 -4.15 10.69 5.67
N GLU A 153 -5.11 10.09 6.37
CA GLU A 153 -6.17 9.24 5.85
C GLU A 153 -6.98 9.92 4.75
N LEU A 154 -6.92 9.40 3.51
CA LEU A 154 -7.85 9.81 2.46
C LEU A 154 -8.21 8.63 1.54
N ALA A 155 -9.35 8.00 1.80
CA ALA A 155 -10.59 8.28 1.09
C ALA A 155 -11.61 7.16 1.39
N SER A 156 -12.54 7.54 2.28
CA SER A 156 -13.96 7.36 2.05
C SER A 156 -14.61 6.04 2.46
N THR A 157 -15.66 6.24 3.26
CA THR A 157 -16.53 5.31 3.94
C THR A 157 -17.80 4.98 3.14
N ALA A 158 -17.85 5.18 1.81
CA ALA A 158 -19.09 4.88 1.06
C ALA A 158 -19.32 3.38 0.97
N CYS A 159 -20.00 2.86 1.98
CA CYS A 159 -20.56 1.51 2.00
C CYS A 159 -22.07 1.51 2.13
N THR A 160 -22.67 2.68 1.92
CA THR A 160 -24.12 2.91 1.96
C THR A 160 -24.60 3.88 0.86
N ALA A 161 -23.72 4.36 -0.02
CA ALA A 161 -24.05 5.43 -0.96
C ALA A 161 -24.58 4.90 -2.31
N GLU A 162 -25.57 5.61 -2.88
CA GLU A 162 -26.03 5.38 -4.26
C GLU A 162 -24.97 5.73 -5.32
N ARG A 163 -23.88 6.41 -4.91
CA ARG A 163 -22.83 6.97 -5.76
C ARG A 163 -21.47 6.52 -5.29
N PRO A 164 -20.50 6.39 -6.21
CA PRO A 164 -19.15 6.02 -5.82
C PRO A 164 -18.42 7.21 -5.20
N ASP A 165 -17.48 6.91 -4.32
CA ASP A 165 -16.45 7.87 -3.94
C ASP A 165 -15.43 7.99 -5.08
N VAL A 166 -15.07 9.24 -5.41
CA VAL A 166 -14.22 9.54 -6.56
C VAL A 166 -12.79 9.74 -6.10
N LEU A 167 -11.89 8.91 -6.63
CA LEU A 167 -10.48 8.81 -6.28
C LEU A 167 -9.65 9.29 -7.47
N GLU A 168 -9.12 10.51 -7.40
CA GLU A 168 -8.37 11.16 -8.49
C GLU A 168 -6.88 11.30 -8.18
N ARG A 169 -6.39 10.52 -7.21
CA ARG A 169 -5.00 10.55 -6.75
C ARG A 169 -4.15 9.54 -7.52
N PRO A 170 -2.88 9.89 -7.85
CA PRO A 170 -1.97 9.03 -8.59
C PRO A 170 -1.78 7.63 -8.02
N MET A 171 -1.99 7.49 -6.73
CA MET A 171 -1.99 6.20 -6.05
C MET A 171 -2.83 6.29 -4.78
N GLY A 172 -3.13 5.14 -4.19
CA GLY A 172 -3.74 5.08 -2.87
C GLY A 172 -4.19 3.69 -2.47
N LEU A 173 -4.94 3.67 -1.37
CA LEU A 173 -5.40 2.46 -0.71
C LEU A 173 -6.91 2.35 -0.71
N LEU A 174 -7.37 1.14 -0.97
CA LEU A 174 -8.76 0.78 -0.99
C LEU A 174 -8.97 -0.41 -0.07
N SER A 175 -9.86 -0.28 0.90
CA SER A 175 -10.25 -1.41 1.74
C SER A 175 -11.76 -1.50 1.90
N THR A 176 -12.22 -2.67 2.33
CA THR A 176 -13.51 -2.75 3.01
C THR A 176 -13.52 -1.85 4.26
N PRO A 177 -14.69 -1.34 4.69
CA PRO A 177 -14.80 -0.64 5.96
C PRO A 177 -14.24 -1.47 7.09
N ASP A 178 -13.65 -0.79 8.06
CA ASP A 178 -13.14 -1.36 9.30
C ASP A 178 -12.01 -2.37 9.14
N TRP A 179 -11.56 -2.68 7.92
CA TRP A 179 -10.39 -3.54 7.68
C TRP A 179 -9.21 -3.09 8.56
N PRO A 180 -8.54 -4.00 9.31
CA PRO A 180 -8.60 -5.46 9.19
C PRO A 180 -9.72 -6.16 9.99
N ALA A 181 -10.60 -5.41 10.66
CA ALA A 181 -11.80 -6.00 11.28
C ALA A 181 -12.85 -6.40 10.23
N ASP A 182 -13.79 -7.23 10.66
CA ASP A 182 -14.79 -7.80 9.75
C ASP A 182 -15.67 -6.71 9.11
N TYR A 183 -15.92 -6.82 7.80
CA TYR A 183 -16.85 -5.93 7.11
C TYR A 183 -18.28 -6.10 7.63
N HIS A 184 -19.16 -5.14 7.35
CA HIS A 184 -20.58 -5.24 7.71
C HIS A 184 -21.38 -6.06 6.70
N SER A 185 -22.41 -6.80 7.15
CA SER A 185 -23.42 -7.38 6.24
C SER A 185 -24.25 -6.32 5.53
N ASN A 186 -24.77 -6.69 4.36
CA ASN A 186 -25.54 -5.84 3.46
C ASN A 186 -24.79 -4.57 3.01
N ALA A 187 -23.46 -4.63 3.01
CA ALA A 187 -22.63 -3.54 2.54
C ALA A 187 -22.80 -3.36 1.03
N ASN A 188 -22.73 -2.13 0.58
CA ASN A 188 -22.67 -1.78 -0.84
C ASN A 188 -21.73 -0.61 -1.01
N CYS A 189 -20.47 -0.93 -1.26
CA CYS A 189 -19.41 0.04 -1.40
C CYS A 189 -19.05 0.25 -2.87
N GLN A 190 -18.80 1.49 -3.23
CA GLN A 190 -18.53 1.85 -4.62
C GLN A 190 -17.44 2.91 -4.68
N TRP A 191 -16.44 2.67 -5.52
CA TRP A 191 -15.34 3.59 -5.75
C TRP A 191 -15.11 3.78 -7.24
N LEU A 192 -14.82 5.01 -7.63
CA LEU A 192 -14.48 5.41 -8.99
C LEU A 192 -13.07 5.99 -8.97
N ILE A 193 -12.10 5.25 -9.51
CA ILE A 193 -10.75 5.76 -9.68
C ILE A 193 -10.68 6.41 -11.06
N ARG A 194 -10.22 7.67 -11.12
CA ARG A 194 -10.08 8.45 -12.36
C ARG A 194 -8.67 9.02 -12.46
N ALA A 195 -7.94 8.54 -13.46
CA ALA A 195 -6.63 9.04 -13.87
C ALA A 195 -6.75 10.13 -14.95
N PRO A 196 -5.67 10.91 -15.17
CA PRO A 196 -5.49 11.69 -16.40
C PRO A 196 -5.69 10.87 -17.68
N GLU A 197 -6.11 11.52 -18.77
CA GLU A 197 -6.49 10.84 -20.03
C GLU A 197 -5.34 10.05 -20.69
N ASP A 198 -4.09 10.39 -20.36
CA ASP A 198 -2.85 9.76 -20.84
C ASP A 198 -2.33 8.64 -19.94
N GLN A 199 -3.07 8.29 -18.88
CA GLN A 199 -2.71 7.24 -17.93
C GLN A 199 -3.78 6.15 -17.84
N ARG A 200 -3.37 4.98 -17.37
CA ARG A 200 -4.20 3.84 -16.99
C ARG A 200 -4.06 3.58 -15.50
N ILE A 201 -4.82 2.63 -14.98
CA ILE A 201 -4.90 2.35 -13.55
C ILE A 201 -4.54 0.89 -13.33
N ARG A 202 -3.53 0.63 -12.51
CA ARG A 202 -3.21 -0.71 -12.00
C ARG A 202 -3.82 -0.89 -10.62
N ILE A 203 -4.37 -2.07 -10.36
CA ILE A 203 -4.95 -2.47 -9.06
C ILE A 203 -4.27 -3.75 -8.61
N THR A 204 -3.81 -3.76 -7.35
CA THR A 204 -3.17 -4.93 -6.71
C THR A 204 -3.84 -5.19 -5.37
N PHE A 205 -4.33 -6.40 -5.14
CA PHE A 205 -4.86 -6.81 -3.84
C PHE A 205 -3.72 -7.30 -2.95
N LEU A 206 -3.67 -6.80 -1.71
CA LEU A 206 -2.68 -7.16 -0.68
C LEU A 206 -3.27 -8.14 0.34
N SER A 207 -4.55 -7.95 0.66
CA SER A 207 -5.34 -8.85 1.52
C SER A 207 -6.70 -9.06 0.87
N PHE A 208 -7.25 -10.27 0.99
CA PHE A 208 -8.55 -10.59 0.46
C PHE A 208 -9.14 -11.76 1.22
N GLU A 209 -10.27 -11.60 1.88
CA GLU A 209 -10.99 -12.62 2.63
C GLU A 209 -12.46 -12.24 2.68
N LEU A 210 -13.26 -12.86 1.83
CA LEU A 210 -14.71 -12.72 1.71
C LEU A 210 -15.37 -14.10 1.88
N GLU A 211 -16.69 -14.12 2.02
CA GLU A 211 -17.45 -15.37 1.99
C GLU A 211 -17.25 -16.13 0.66
N ASP A 212 -16.53 -17.25 0.73
CA ASP A 212 -16.32 -18.16 -0.39
C ASP A 212 -17.63 -18.93 -0.68
N SER A 213 -18.29 -18.60 -1.79
CA SER A 213 -19.57 -19.19 -2.13
C SER A 213 -19.72 -19.40 -3.63
N CYS A 214 -20.32 -20.52 -4.04
CA CYS A 214 -20.62 -20.75 -5.47
C CYS A 214 -21.56 -19.70 -6.10
N ASN A 215 -22.17 -18.82 -5.29
CA ASN A 215 -23.14 -17.83 -5.70
C ASN A 215 -22.66 -16.38 -5.58
N PHE A 216 -21.40 -16.12 -5.17
CA PHE A 216 -20.87 -14.78 -4.92
C PHE A 216 -21.76 -13.95 -3.97
N TYR A 217 -22.10 -14.52 -2.80
CA TYR A 217 -22.85 -13.82 -1.75
C TYR A 217 -22.15 -12.51 -1.38
N ASP A 218 -20.86 -12.61 -1.07
CA ASP A 218 -19.98 -11.47 -0.87
C ASP A 218 -19.00 -11.38 -2.02
N THR A 219 -18.82 -10.19 -2.59
CA THR A 219 -18.00 -10.07 -3.80
C THR A 219 -17.42 -8.68 -4.02
N VAL A 220 -16.21 -8.64 -4.59
CA VAL A 220 -15.66 -7.45 -5.23
C VAL A 220 -15.72 -7.59 -6.75
N ARG A 221 -16.20 -6.55 -7.43
CA ARG A 221 -16.24 -6.44 -8.89
C ARG A 221 -15.42 -5.25 -9.33
N VAL A 222 -14.62 -5.44 -10.37
CA VAL A 222 -13.80 -4.38 -10.97
C VAL A 222 -14.21 -4.20 -12.42
N MET A 223 -14.61 -2.98 -12.77
CA MET A 223 -15.13 -2.60 -14.08
C MET A 223 -14.09 -1.74 -14.80
N ASP A 224 -13.84 -2.05 -16.06
CA ASP A 224 -12.95 -1.32 -16.94
C ASP A 224 -13.63 -0.08 -17.55
N GLY A 225 -13.79 0.94 -16.71
CA GLY A 225 -14.41 2.23 -17.01
C GLY A 225 -15.28 2.72 -15.86
N GLY A 226 -15.66 4.00 -15.85
CA GLY A 226 -16.29 4.62 -14.68
C GLY A 226 -17.74 4.25 -14.36
N THR A 227 -18.33 3.26 -15.04
CA THR A 227 -19.75 2.90 -14.90
C THR A 227 -19.96 1.43 -14.57
N LEU A 228 -21.10 1.12 -13.94
CA LEU A 228 -21.52 -0.27 -13.68
C LEU A 228 -21.89 -1.05 -14.95
N LEU A 229 -21.93 -0.40 -16.11
CA LEU A 229 -22.20 -1.03 -17.41
C LEU A 229 -20.92 -1.25 -18.23
N SER A 230 -19.78 -0.77 -17.72
CA SER A 230 -18.49 -0.97 -18.36
C SER A 230 -18.11 -2.46 -18.37
N PRO A 231 -17.26 -2.92 -19.31
CA PRO A 231 -16.78 -4.30 -19.31
C PRO A 231 -16.14 -4.65 -17.97
N MET A 232 -16.42 -5.84 -17.43
CA MET A 232 -15.84 -6.28 -16.17
C MET A 232 -14.42 -6.82 -16.39
N LEU A 233 -13.44 -6.34 -15.61
CA LEU A 233 -12.09 -6.94 -15.54
C LEU A 233 -12.14 -8.26 -14.78
N GLY A 234 -12.94 -8.30 -13.71
CA GLY A 234 -13.30 -9.54 -13.05
C GLY A 234 -14.18 -9.34 -11.82
N GLN A 235 -14.49 -10.47 -11.20
CA GLN A 235 -15.32 -10.61 -10.04
C GLN A 235 -14.73 -11.70 -9.16
N TRP A 236 -14.60 -11.42 -7.87
CA TRP A 236 -13.97 -12.32 -6.91
C TRP A 236 -14.76 -12.38 -5.60
N ASP A 237 -14.69 -13.56 -5.00
CA ASP A 237 -15.00 -13.93 -3.62
C ASP A 237 -13.91 -14.91 -3.16
N GLY A 238 -13.91 -15.31 -1.90
CA GLY A 238 -12.94 -16.31 -1.42
C GLY A 238 -12.35 -16.02 -0.04
N ASN A 239 -12.07 -17.10 0.68
CA ASN A 239 -11.60 -17.14 2.07
C ASN A 239 -10.10 -16.84 2.26
N GLY A 240 -9.52 -16.04 1.38
CA GLY A 240 -8.14 -15.54 1.49
C GLY A 240 -6.99 -16.50 1.28
N ASN A 241 -7.25 -17.70 0.76
CA ASN A 241 -6.21 -18.59 0.28
C ASN A 241 -5.58 -18.16 -1.06
N VAL A 242 -6.29 -17.35 -1.85
CA VAL A 242 -5.85 -16.87 -3.17
C VAL A 242 -6.25 -15.41 -3.33
N LEU A 243 -5.28 -14.55 -3.63
CA LEU A 243 -5.54 -13.16 -3.94
C LEU A 243 -6.09 -13.02 -5.38
N PRO A 244 -7.01 -12.08 -5.64
CA PRO A 244 -7.34 -11.68 -7.00
C PRO A 244 -6.07 -11.30 -7.79
N PRO A 245 -5.98 -11.64 -9.08
CA PRO A 245 -4.82 -11.27 -9.88
C PRO A 245 -4.71 -9.76 -10.02
N MET A 246 -3.49 -9.25 -10.17
CA MET A 246 -3.25 -7.86 -10.54
C MET A 246 -3.98 -7.54 -11.85
N MET A 247 -4.57 -6.36 -11.91
CA MET A 247 -5.32 -5.89 -13.08
C MET A 247 -4.83 -4.53 -13.53
N GLU A 248 -4.94 -4.29 -14.83
CA GLU A 248 -4.76 -2.98 -15.44
C GLU A 248 -6.02 -2.61 -16.21
N SER A 249 -6.51 -1.38 -16.01
CA SER A 249 -7.57 -0.82 -16.86
C SER A 249 -7.05 -0.59 -18.27
N ARG A 250 -7.94 -0.57 -19.27
CA ARG A 250 -7.60 -0.19 -20.64
C ARG A 250 -7.64 1.33 -20.85
N GLY A 251 -8.42 2.04 -20.04
CA GLY A 251 -8.56 3.49 -20.07
C GLY A 251 -8.21 4.14 -18.74
N ASN A 252 -8.54 5.42 -18.60
CA ASN A 252 -8.20 6.23 -17.43
C ASN A 252 -9.26 6.19 -16.30
N GLU A 253 -10.26 5.32 -16.38
CA GLU A 253 -11.23 5.14 -15.31
C GLU A 253 -11.44 3.66 -14.99
N THR A 254 -11.61 3.34 -13.71
CA THR A 254 -12.07 2.02 -13.24
C THR A 254 -13.07 2.19 -12.12
N ARG A 255 -14.04 1.27 -12.05
CA ARG A 255 -15.05 1.26 -10.99
C ARG A 255 -14.99 -0.03 -10.21
N ILE A 256 -14.82 0.11 -8.90
CA ILE A 256 -14.73 -1.01 -7.96
C ILE A 256 -16.00 -1.03 -7.13
N VAL A 257 -16.59 -2.22 -6.97
CA VAL A 257 -17.84 -2.42 -6.23
C VAL A 257 -17.69 -3.59 -5.30
N PHE A 258 -17.84 -3.36 -4.00
CA PHE A 258 -17.95 -4.42 -3.00
C PHE A 258 -19.39 -4.53 -2.52
N THR A 259 -19.90 -5.76 -2.44
CA THR A 259 -21.22 -6.04 -1.88
C THR A 259 -21.14 -7.24 -0.95
N SER A 260 -21.88 -7.18 0.16
CA SER A 260 -22.09 -8.32 1.06
C SER A 260 -23.56 -8.66 1.27
N ASP A 261 -23.83 -9.89 1.67
CA ASP A 261 -25.15 -10.43 1.96
C ASP A 261 -25.53 -10.24 3.45
N SER A 262 -26.61 -10.87 3.92
CA SER A 262 -27.09 -10.71 5.30
C SER A 262 -26.30 -11.47 6.38
N SER A 263 -25.25 -12.20 6.04
CA SER A 263 -24.52 -13.09 6.96
C SER A 263 -23.11 -13.42 6.51
N ILE A 264 -22.27 -13.89 7.45
CA ILE A 264 -20.93 -14.44 7.19
C ILE A 264 -19.96 -13.37 6.70
N GLU A 265 -19.52 -12.58 7.66
CA GLU A 265 -18.52 -11.55 7.46
C GLU A 265 -17.11 -12.06 7.77
N TYR A 266 -16.11 -11.48 7.10
CA TYR A 266 -14.68 -11.72 7.29
C TYR A 266 -13.92 -10.40 7.25
N SER A 267 -12.59 -10.43 7.38
CA SER A 267 -11.75 -9.22 7.38
C SER A 267 -11.93 -8.34 6.13
N GLY A 268 -12.32 -8.91 4.99
CA GLY A 268 -12.59 -8.16 3.77
C GLY A 268 -11.36 -8.06 2.87
N PHE A 269 -11.11 -6.90 2.27
CA PHE A 269 -9.93 -6.75 1.41
C PHE A 269 -9.19 -5.46 1.67
N LEU A 270 -7.91 -5.49 1.31
CA LEU A 270 -7.06 -4.34 1.13
C LEU A 270 -6.43 -4.42 -0.27
N ALA A 271 -6.50 -3.34 -1.02
CA ALA A 271 -5.91 -3.20 -2.34
C ALA A 271 -5.24 -1.84 -2.50
N THR A 272 -4.26 -1.78 -3.39
CA THR A 272 -3.64 -0.54 -3.87
C THR A 272 -4.12 -0.22 -5.27
N TRP A 273 -4.08 1.06 -5.61
CA TRP A 273 -4.07 1.49 -7.01
C TRP A 273 -2.90 2.41 -7.29
N GLU A 274 -2.51 2.45 -8.55
CA GLU A 274 -1.56 3.41 -9.10
C GLU A 274 -1.97 3.83 -10.51
N PHE A 275 -1.60 5.04 -10.89
CA PHE A 275 -1.65 5.51 -12.26
C PHE A 275 -0.37 5.07 -12.96
N ILE A 276 -0.53 4.51 -14.16
CA ILE A 276 0.56 4.01 -14.99
C ILE A 276 0.45 4.66 -16.36
N ASP A 277 1.58 4.84 -17.03
CA ASP A 277 1.56 5.39 -18.39
C ASP A 277 0.82 4.44 -19.35
N ALA A 278 0.07 5.05 -20.28
CA ALA A 278 -0.73 4.34 -21.29
C ALA A 278 0.12 3.74 -22.43
#